data_AF-A0A5E4GFB2-F1
#
_entry.id   AF-A0A5E4GFB2-F1
#
_cell.length_a   1.000
_cell.length_b   1.000
_cell.length_c   1.000
_cell.angle_alpha   90.00
_cell.angle_beta   90.00
_cell.angle_gamma   90.00
#
_symmetry.space_group_name_H-M   'P 1'
#
loop_
_entity.id
_entity.type
_entity.pdbx_description
1 polymer ?
#
loop_
_entity_poly.entity_id
_entity_poly.type
_entity_poly.pdbx_seq_one_letter_code
_entity_poly.pdbx_strand_id
1 'polypeptide(L)'
;QLIGNGCSKVDKLPGEMECLESLELSGSGMRGPLVAMKNLKILDLSGSVASLNPDPERWGLVLSSLNRLGSLTRLYLIDCNIGEGAIPYDIGCLSSLEELDLSGNNFVSLPSSIRFLSELRSLRLWRCKRLEQLPDLPSSKYVFVDVNDCTSLKRLSDPSKLSEGANVYLMTVLYGLEVKFQIGSIIKVWEIQ
;
A
#
# COMPACT_ATOMS: atom_id res chain seq x y z
N GLN A 1 21.90 -4.56 -2.58
CA GLN A 1 21.02 -3.45 -2.19
C GLN A 1 21.43 -2.23 -2.99
N LEU A 2 20.48 -1.41 -3.46
CA LEU A 2 20.73 -0.17 -4.18
C LEU A 2 19.95 0.94 -3.47
N ILE A 3 20.64 1.99 -3.03
CA ILE A 3 20.06 3.12 -2.29
C ILE A 3 20.35 4.40 -3.07
N GLY A 4 19.30 5.13 -3.44
CA GLY A 4 19.37 6.35 -4.23
C GLY A 4 18.39 7.40 -3.72
N ASN A 5 18.75 8.07 -2.62
CA ASN A 5 17.90 9.07 -1.97
C ASN A 5 18.04 10.45 -2.65
N GLY A 6 16.93 11.12 -2.92
CA GLY A 6 16.88 12.49 -3.45
C GLY A 6 17.36 12.66 -4.89
N CYS A 7 17.46 11.56 -5.64
CA CYS A 7 18.02 11.56 -6.99
C CYS A 7 16.93 11.88 -8.02
N SER A 8 16.84 13.15 -8.42
CA SER A 8 15.83 13.66 -9.37
C SER A 8 15.96 13.13 -10.81
N LYS A 9 17.03 12.39 -11.12
CA LYS A 9 17.39 11.90 -12.47
C LYS A 9 17.29 10.38 -12.67
N VAL A 10 16.84 9.62 -11.66
CA VAL A 10 16.70 8.16 -11.82
C VAL A 10 15.40 7.89 -12.58
N ASP A 11 15.40 8.13 -13.89
CA ASP A 11 14.25 7.87 -14.76
C ASP A 11 14.15 6.40 -15.16
N LYS A 12 15.30 5.69 -15.18
CA LYS A 12 15.43 4.26 -15.51
C LYS A 12 16.54 3.61 -14.69
N LEU A 13 16.32 2.38 -14.24
CA LEU A 13 17.33 1.55 -13.61
C LEU A 13 18.22 0.88 -14.68
N PRO A 14 19.52 0.69 -14.43
CA PRO A 14 20.39 -0.07 -15.32
C PRO A 14 19.92 -1.54 -15.43
N GLY A 15 20.23 -2.19 -16.57
CA GLY A 15 19.74 -3.52 -16.96
C GLY A 15 20.11 -4.67 -16.01
N GLU A 16 19.39 -5.79 -16.17
CA GLU A 16 19.46 -7.08 -15.45
C GLU A 16 20.16 -7.03 -14.08
N MET A 17 19.40 -6.67 -13.05
CA MET A 17 19.86 -6.69 -11.66
C MET A 17 19.30 -7.93 -10.94
N GLU A 18 19.64 -9.12 -11.44
CA GLU A 18 19.11 -10.39 -10.92
C GLU A 18 19.50 -10.64 -9.46
N CYS A 19 20.59 -10.04 -8.95
CA CYS A 19 21.03 -10.20 -7.56
C CYS A 19 20.47 -9.13 -6.60
N LEU A 20 19.62 -8.20 -7.06
CA LEU A 20 19.16 -7.09 -6.23
C LEU A 20 17.98 -7.51 -5.34
N GLU A 21 18.22 -7.54 -4.02
CA GLU A 21 17.18 -7.92 -3.05
C GLU A 21 16.47 -6.73 -2.39
N SER A 22 17.10 -5.54 -2.34
CA SER A 22 16.50 -4.31 -1.81
C SER A 22 16.81 -3.15 -2.73
N LEU A 23 15.78 -2.37 -3.07
CA LEU A 23 15.84 -1.14 -3.84
C LEU A 23 15.14 -0.03 -3.06
N GLU A 24 15.91 0.98 -2.69
CA GLU A 24 15.41 2.16 -1.97
C GLU A 24 15.72 3.41 -2.82
N LEU A 25 14.69 4.04 -3.36
CA LEU A 25 14.80 5.23 -4.19
C LEU A 25 13.89 6.33 -3.64
N SER A 26 14.07 6.68 -2.36
CA SER A 26 13.24 7.70 -1.75
C SER A 26 13.49 9.07 -2.40
N GLY A 27 12.43 9.83 -2.69
CA GLY A 27 12.59 11.14 -3.34
C GLY A 27 13.09 11.09 -4.79
N SER A 28 12.86 9.98 -5.51
CA SER A 28 13.42 9.78 -6.85
C SER A 28 12.43 10.05 -8.00
N GLY A 29 13.02 10.37 -9.15
CA GLY A 29 12.33 10.61 -10.41
C GLY A 29 11.71 9.37 -11.10
N MET A 30 11.65 8.20 -10.46
CA MET A 30 11.37 6.94 -11.16
C MET A 30 10.06 6.93 -11.99
N ARG A 31 10.20 6.54 -13.26
CA ARG A 31 9.13 6.49 -14.27
C ARG A 31 9.08 5.16 -15.04
N GLY A 32 10.08 4.30 -14.88
CA GLY A 32 10.26 3.08 -15.67
C GLY A 32 9.74 1.79 -15.01
N PRO A 33 9.51 0.73 -15.79
CA PRO A 33 9.06 -0.57 -15.30
C PRO A 33 10.15 -1.30 -14.50
N LEU A 34 9.73 -2.13 -13.53
CA LEU A 34 10.62 -2.86 -12.61
C LEU A 34 10.89 -4.32 -13.02
N VAL A 35 10.57 -4.67 -14.26
CA VAL A 35 10.52 -6.06 -14.79
C VAL A 35 11.84 -6.85 -14.73
N ALA A 36 12.98 -6.20 -14.49
CA ALA A 36 14.30 -6.83 -14.47
C ALA A 36 14.75 -7.35 -13.09
N MET A 37 13.98 -7.13 -12.03
CA MET A 37 14.40 -7.38 -10.64
C MET A 37 13.61 -8.52 -9.98
N LYS A 38 13.74 -9.73 -10.54
CA LYS A 38 12.92 -10.89 -10.12
C LYS A 38 13.11 -11.33 -8.66
N ASN A 39 14.30 -11.08 -8.09
CA ASN A 39 14.65 -11.46 -6.71
C ASN A 39 14.47 -10.32 -5.70
N LEU A 40 13.81 -9.24 -6.10
CA LEU A 40 13.58 -8.09 -5.23
C LEU A 40 12.62 -8.47 -4.10
N LYS A 41 13.06 -8.25 -2.85
CA LYS A 41 12.28 -8.49 -1.64
C LYS A 41 11.71 -7.20 -1.06
N ILE A 42 12.49 -6.12 -1.14
CA ILE A 42 12.14 -4.82 -0.58
C ILE A 42 12.18 -3.77 -1.69
N LEU A 43 11.08 -3.04 -1.85
CA LEU A 43 10.96 -1.90 -2.74
C LEU A 43 10.46 -0.70 -1.94
N ASP A 44 11.29 0.32 -1.81
CA ASP A 44 10.92 1.59 -1.19
C ASP A 44 11.07 2.72 -2.20
N LEU A 45 9.94 3.36 -2.54
CA LEU A 45 9.88 4.52 -3.41
C LEU A 45 9.30 5.74 -2.70
N SER A 46 9.30 5.72 -1.37
CA SER A 46 8.66 6.73 -0.53
C SER A 46 9.19 8.15 -0.80
N GLY A 47 8.32 9.14 -0.71
CA GLY A 47 8.65 10.54 -0.93
C GLY A 47 9.03 10.87 -2.37
N SER A 48 8.77 9.97 -3.34
CA SER A 48 9.00 10.22 -4.78
C SER A 48 7.98 11.21 -5.38
N VAL A 49 7.85 12.38 -4.75
CA VAL A 49 7.02 13.52 -5.17
C VAL A 49 7.80 14.35 -6.19
N ALA A 50 7.66 14.03 -7.48
CA ALA A 50 8.34 14.77 -8.54
C ALA A 50 7.55 16.00 -9.05
N SER A 51 6.29 16.21 -8.64
CA SER A 51 5.50 17.36 -9.10
C SER A 51 4.30 17.61 -8.19
N LEU A 52 3.96 18.89 -8.02
CA LEU A 52 2.76 19.38 -7.33
C LEU A 52 1.44 18.84 -7.92
N ASN A 53 1.50 18.17 -9.08
CA ASN A 53 0.33 17.60 -9.75
C ASN A 53 0.34 16.06 -9.66
N PRO A 54 -0.72 15.43 -9.16
CA PRO A 54 -0.91 13.99 -9.28
C PRO A 54 -1.02 13.65 -10.77
N ASP A 55 -0.04 12.94 -11.28
CA ASP A 55 -0.07 12.35 -12.63
C ASP A 55 -0.35 10.84 -12.46
N PRO A 56 -1.60 10.39 -12.70
CA PRO A 56 -1.97 8.98 -12.58
C PRO A 56 -1.19 8.07 -13.52
N GLU A 57 -0.74 8.57 -14.68
CA GLU A 57 -0.02 7.76 -15.67
C GLU A 57 1.38 7.38 -15.19
N ARG A 58 2.01 8.22 -14.36
CA ARG A 58 3.37 7.99 -13.85
C ARG A 58 3.46 6.71 -13.03
N TRP A 59 2.52 6.51 -12.12
CA TRP A 59 2.47 5.32 -11.29
C TRP A 59 1.90 4.12 -12.04
N GLY A 60 1.06 4.32 -13.06
CA GLY A 60 0.51 3.24 -13.87
C GLY A 60 1.58 2.29 -14.42
N LEU A 61 2.69 2.79 -14.96
CA LEU A 61 3.78 1.95 -15.50
C LEU A 61 4.61 1.24 -14.42
N VAL A 62 4.93 1.93 -13.33
CA VAL A 62 5.70 1.35 -12.21
C VAL A 62 4.87 0.27 -11.52
N LEU A 63 3.61 0.58 -11.20
CA LEU A 63 2.74 -0.30 -10.44
C LEU A 63 2.24 -1.48 -11.29
N SER A 64 1.98 -1.31 -12.59
CA SER A 64 1.63 -2.43 -13.49
C SER A 64 2.75 -3.47 -13.64
N SER A 65 4.00 -3.07 -13.38
CA SER A 65 5.14 -3.98 -13.43
C SER A 65 5.35 -4.77 -12.13
N LEU A 66 4.67 -4.41 -11.04
CA LEU A 66 4.82 -5.05 -9.73
C LEU A 66 4.42 -6.52 -9.77
N ASN A 67 3.41 -6.89 -10.56
CA ASN A 67 2.93 -8.27 -10.66
C ASN A 67 4.01 -9.28 -11.10
N ARG A 68 5.15 -8.80 -11.62
CA ARG A 68 6.32 -9.63 -11.99
C ARG A 68 7.32 -9.83 -10.86
N LEU A 69 7.16 -9.11 -9.75
CA LEU A 69 8.03 -9.17 -8.56
C LEU A 69 7.49 -10.20 -7.57
N GLY A 70 7.45 -11.48 -7.97
CA GLY A 70 6.86 -12.56 -7.17
C GLY A 70 7.55 -12.81 -5.82
N SER A 71 8.80 -12.34 -5.64
CA SER A 71 9.55 -12.46 -4.39
C SER A 71 9.42 -11.24 -3.46
N LEU A 72 8.64 -10.23 -3.85
CA LEU A 72 8.52 -8.99 -3.08
C LEU A 72 7.77 -9.26 -1.77
N THR A 73 8.42 -8.96 -0.64
CA THR A 73 7.86 -9.11 0.71
C THR A 73 7.48 -7.78 1.33
N ARG A 74 8.11 -6.68 0.92
CA ARG A 74 7.86 -5.34 1.46
C ARG A 74 7.78 -4.29 0.37
N LEU A 75 6.71 -3.52 0.37
CA LEU A 75 6.45 -2.44 -0.57
C LEU A 75 6.11 -1.14 0.19
N TYR A 76 6.94 -0.12 0.02
CA TYR A 76 6.76 1.19 0.63
C TYR A 76 6.57 2.27 -0.46
N LEU A 77 5.41 2.92 -0.45
CA LEU A 77 5.02 3.97 -1.39
C LEU A 77 4.45 5.17 -0.61
N ILE A 78 5.16 5.62 0.43
CA ILE A 78 4.69 6.66 1.34
C ILE A 78 4.82 8.03 0.67
N ASP A 79 3.84 8.94 0.83
CA ASP A 79 3.87 10.31 0.30
C ASP A 79 4.22 10.40 -1.20
N CYS A 80 3.69 9.45 -1.99
CA CYS A 80 3.97 9.29 -3.42
C CYS A 80 2.98 10.05 -4.33
N ASN A 81 2.01 10.76 -3.74
CA ASN A 81 0.91 11.42 -4.45
C ASN A 81 0.11 10.47 -5.38
N ILE A 82 -0.05 9.20 -4.97
CA ILE A 82 -0.81 8.19 -5.71
C ILE A 82 -2.30 8.55 -5.64
N GLY A 83 -2.93 8.72 -6.80
CA GLY A 83 -4.36 9.03 -6.94
C GLY A 83 -5.23 7.81 -7.23
N GLU A 84 -6.53 8.04 -7.40
CA GLU A 84 -7.49 6.99 -7.74
C GLU A 84 -7.12 6.28 -9.05
N GLY A 85 -7.26 4.95 -9.08
CA GLY A 85 -6.98 4.12 -10.25
C GLY A 85 -5.50 3.89 -10.56
N ALA A 86 -4.57 4.55 -9.85
CA ALA A 86 -3.14 4.33 -10.06
C ALA A 86 -2.66 2.96 -9.55
N ILE A 87 -3.24 2.47 -8.46
CA ILE A 87 -2.94 1.14 -7.92
C ILE A 87 -3.66 0.08 -8.78
N PRO A 88 -2.93 -0.76 -9.54
CA PRO A 88 -3.54 -1.69 -10.48
C PRO A 88 -4.21 -2.85 -9.76
N TYR A 89 -5.19 -3.45 -10.43
CA TYR A 89 -5.86 -4.66 -9.95
C TYR A 89 -4.87 -5.81 -9.74
N ASP A 90 -3.83 -5.94 -10.55
CA ASP A 90 -2.87 -7.05 -10.43
C ASP A 90 -1.92 -6.94 -9.23
N ILE A 91 -2.06 -5.92 -8.36
CA ILE A 91 -1.33 -5.87 -7.08
C ILE A 91 -1.58 -7.13 -6.25
N GLY A 92 -2.78 -7.73 -6.36
CA GLY A 92 -3.13 -8.99 -5.68
C GLY A 92 -2.32 -10.20 -6.13
N CYS A 93 -1.51 -10.11 -7.20
CA CYS A 93 -0.61 -11.18 -7.63
C CYS A 93 0.69 -11.25 -6.81
N LEU A 94 0.95 -10.27 -5.94
CA LEU A 94 2.13 -10.26 -5.05
C LEU A 94 1.94 -11.25 -3.88
N SER A 95 1.95 -12.54 -4.17
CA SER A 95 1.61 -13.60 -3.22
C SER A 95 2.53 -13.68 -1.99
N SER A 96 3.75 -13.16 -2.08
CA SER A 96 4.74 -13.14 -0.99
C SER A 96 4.76 -11.84 -0.19
N LEU A 97 3.89 -10.87 -0.51
CA LEU A 97 3.91 -9.56 0.14
C LEU A 97 3.42 -9.66 1.58
N GLU A 98 4.28 -9.29 2.53
CA GLU A 98 4.00 -9.30 3.98
C GLU A 98 3.67 -7.90 4.49
N GLU A 99 4.31 -6.86 3.94
CA GLU A 99 4.11 -5.46 4.34
C GLU A 99 3.81 -4.57 3.14
N LEU A 100 2.71 -3.82 3.22
CA LEU A 100 2.32 -2.80 2.26
C LEU A 100 2.09 -1.47 3.00
N ASP A 101 2.88 -0.45 2.67
CA ASP A 101 2.69 0.90 3.17
C ASP A 101 2.36 1.87 2.04
N LEU A 102 1.17 2.45 2.12
CA LEU A 102 0.64 3.42 1.17
C LEU A 102 0.30 4.75 1.87
N SER A 103 0.88 5.01 3.04
CA SER A 103 0.57 6.18 3.86
C SER A 103 0.78 7.51 3.10
N GLY A 104 -0.02 8.52 3.41
CA GLY A 104 0.12 9.87 2.84
C GLY A 104 -0.26 10.01 1.35
N ASN A 105 -1.05 9.10 0.80
CA ASN A 105 -1.52 9.16 -0.59
C ASN A 105 -2.96 9.69 -0.74
N ASN A 106 -3.38 9.89 -1.99
CA ASN A 106 -4.59 10.66 -2.37
C ASN A 106 -5.65 9.82 -3.11
N PHE A 107 -5.58 8.50 -3.03
CA PHE A 107 -6.61 7.59 -3.56
C PHE A 107 -7.90 7.62 -2.71
N VAL A 108 -9.03 7.29 -3.34
CA VAL A 108 -10.34 7.22 -2.71
C VAL A 108 -10.68 5.78 -2.33
N SER A 109 -10.20 4.82 -3.11
CA SER A 109 -10.37 3.39 -2.84
C SER A 109 -9.11 2.58 -3.19
N LEU A 110 -9.00 1.39 -2.62
CA LEU A 110 -7.99 0.40 -2.99
C LEU A 110 -8.62 -0.68 -3.87
N PRO A 111 -7.87 -1.32 -4.78
CA PRO A 111 -8.41 -2.38 -5.62
C PRO A 111 -8.85 -3.58 -4.78
N SER A 112 -9.95 -4.21 -5.19
CA SER A 112 -10.56 -5.34 -4.48
C SER A 112 -9.70 -6.61 -4.46
N SER A 113 -8.65 -6.66 -5.28
CA SER A 113 -7.66 -7.71 -5.36
C SER A 113 -6.69 -7.75 -4.19
N ILE A 114 -6.66 -6.73 -3.32
CA ILE A 114 -5.90 -6.77 -2.06
C ILE A 114 -6.24 -8.02 -1.24
N ARG A 115 -7.48 -8.55 -1.35
CA ARG A 115 -7.90 -9.82 -0.75
C ARG A 115 -7.04 -11.03 -1.11
N PHE A 116 -6.29 -10.97 -2.21
CA PHE A 116 -5.48 -12.08 -2.72
C PHE A 116 -4.02 -12.05 -2.21
N LEU A 117 -3.64 -11.04 -1.44
CA LEU A 117 -2.32 -10.94 -0.80
C LEU A 117 -2.22 -11.90 0.39
N SER A 118 -2.07 -13.20 0.12
CA SER A 118 -2.17 -14.28 1.10
C SER A 118 -1.15 -14.23 2.24
N GLU A 119 -0.01 -13.56 2.06
CA GLU A 119 1.01 -13.44 3.11
C GLU A 119 0.99 -12.09 3.83
N LEU A 120 0.05 -11.20 3.50
CA LEU A 120 0.01 -9.84 4.05
C LEU A 120 -0.24 -9.86 5.56
N ARG A 121 0.61 -9.16 6.32
CA ARG A 121 0.53 -9.03 7.78
C ARG A 121 0.37 -7.59 8.22
N SER A 122 0.75 -6.63 7.37
CA SER A 122 0.72 -5.20 7.70
C SER A 122 0.28 -4.39 6.49
N LEU A 123 -0.83 -3.66 6.62
CA LEU A 123 -1.33 -2.68 5.67
C LEU A 123 -1.38 -1.31 6.36
N ARG A 124 -0.48 -0.40 5.97
CA ARG A 124 -0.42 0.96 6.51
C ARG A 124 -1.00 1.95 5.51
N LEU A 125 -1.98 2.72 5.98
CA LEU A 125 -2.75 3.69 5.22
C LEU A 125 -2.84 5.03 5.96
N TRP A 126 -1.97 5.26 6.95
CA TRP A 126 -1.96 6.49 7.75
C TRP A 126 -1.99 7.73 6.84
N ARG A 127 -2.77 8.75 7.20
CA ARG A 127 -2.85 10.02 6.46
C ARG A 127 -3.41 9.94 5.05
N CYS A 128 -4.06 8.84 4.66
CA CYS A 128 -4.80 8.77 3.38
C CYS A 128 -6.13 9.52 3.50
N LYS A 129 -6.09 10.85 3.52
CA LYS A 129 -7.24 11.71 3.89
C LYS A 129 -8.44 11.59 2.96
N ARG A 130 -8.26 11.13 1.71
CA ARG A 130 -9.32 10.96 0.70
C ARG A 130 -9.90 9.54 0.66
N LEU A 131 -9.29 8.59 1.37
CA LEU A 131 -9.75 7.21 1.39
C LEU A 131 -11.13 7.14 2.02
N GLU A 132 -12.12 6.68 1.26
CA GLU A 132 -13.51 6.59 1.73
C GLU A 132 -13.90 5.18 2.15
N GLN A 133 -13.26 4.16 1.56
CA GLN A 133 -13.59 2.76 1.80
C GLN A 133 -12.39 1.80 1.76
N LEU A 134 -12.42 0.77 2.61
CA LEU A 134 -11.47 -0.36 2.54
C LEU A 134 -12.02 -1.53 1.70
N PRO A 135 -11.16 -2.27 0.97
CA PRO A 135 -11.54 -3.50 0.26
C PRO A 135 -11.56 -4.70 1.21
N ASP A 136 -12.15 -5.82 0.78
CA ASP A 136 -12.01 -7.10 1.50
C ASP A 136 -10.52 -7.42 1.73
N LEU A 137 -10.16 -7.82 2.95
CA LEU A 137 -8.79 -8.14 3.34
C LEU A 137 -8.49 -9.63 3.09
N PRO A 138 -7.20 -10.01 2.98
CA PRO A 138 -6.81 -11.41 2.82
C PRO A 138 -7.36 -12.32 3.91
N SER A 139 -7.71 -13.55 3.52
CA SER A 139 -8.15 -14.62 4.44
C SER A 139 -7.05 -15.19 5.33
N SER A 140 -5.82 -14.68 5.25
CA SER A 140 -4.66 -15.18 5.99
C SER A 140 -4.63 -14.71 7.44
N LYS A 141 -3.78 -15.36 8.24
CA LYS A 141 -3.58 -15.09 9.67
C LYS A 141 -3.28 -13.60 9.91
N TYR A 142 -3.96 -13.01 10.89
CA TYR A 142 -3.67 -11.72 11.52
C TYR A 142 -3.05 -10.64 10.62
N VAL A 143 -3.91 -9.86 9.95
CA VAL A 143 -3.51 -8.64 9.23
C VAL A 143 -3.68 -7.44 10.14
N PHE A 144 -2.60 -6.69 10.38
CA PHE A 144 -2.63 -5.38 11.01
C PHE A 144 -2.97 -4.32 9.96
N VAL A 145 -4.00 -3.50 10.21
CA VAL A 145 -4.35 -2.37 9.35
C VAL A 145 -4.32 -1.07 10.13
N ASP A 146 -3.51 -0.11 9.68
CA ASP A 146 -3.41 1.24 10.23
C ASP A 146 -4.09 2.24 9.29
N VAL A 147 -5.18 2.86 9.74
CA VAL A 147 -5.92 3.92 9.00
C VAL A 147 -5.97 5.22 9.80
N ASN A 148 -4.98 5.49 10.63
CA ASN A 148 -4.91 6.73 11.40
C ASN A 148 -4.95 7.96 10.49
N ASP A 149 -5.59 9.05 10.92
CA ASP A 149 -5.69 10.31 10.15
C ASP A 149 -6.30 10.14 8.73
N CYS A 150 -7.06 9.06 8.48
CA CYS A 150 -7.90 8.88 7.29
C CYS A 150 -9.27 9.55 7.49
N THR A 151 -9.30 10.87 7.41
CA THR A 151 -10.46 11.68 7.82
C THR A 151 -11.74 11.50 7.00
N SER A 152 -11.65 10.99 5.77
CA SER A 152 -12.81 10.72 4.90
C SER A 152 -13.30 9.27 4.92
N LEU A 153 -12.69 8.40 5.73
CA LEU A 153 -13.04 6.99 5.77
C LEU A 153 -14.44 6.81 6.36
N LYS A 154 -15.38 6.39 5.52
CA LYS A 154 -16.81 6.22 5.87
C LYS A 154 -17.25 4.77 5.91
N ARG A 155 -16.51 3.86 5.29
CA ARG A 155 -16.89 2.45 5.20
C ARG A 155 -15.67 1.59 5.39
N LEU A 156 -15.73 0.72 6.38
CA LEU A 156 -14.86 -0.45 6.41
C LEU A 156 -15.48 -1.51 5.50
N SER A 157 -14.65 -2.42 4.98
CA SER A 157 -15.09 -3.64 4.32
C SER A 157 -16.12 -4.33 5.21
N ASP A 158 -17.15 -4.93 4.60
CA ASP A 158 -18.20 -5.63 5.34
C ASP A 158 -17.56 -6.55 6.38
N PRO A 159 -17.82 -6.34 7.67
CA PRO A 159 -17.07 -7.04 8.70
C PRO A 159 -17.50 -8.50 8.87
N SER A 160 -18.45 -8.99 8.05
CA SER A 160 -18.71 -10.41 7.79
C SER A 160 -17.80 -11.00 6.70
N LYS A 161 -17.16 -10.15 5.89
CA LYS A 161 -16.19 -10.48 4.83
C LYS A 161 -14.74 -10.27 5.27
N LEU A 162 -14.52 -9.70 6.45
CA LEU A 162 -13.20 -9.67 7.07
C LEU A 162 -12.83 -11.08 7.52
N SER A 163 -11.58 -11.45 7.29
CA SER A 163 -11.05 -12.75 7.63
C SER A 163 -10.96 -12.96 9.14
N GLU A 164 -11.11 -14.21 9.57
CA GLU A 164 -10.93 -14.61 10.96
C GLU A 164 -9.46 -14.38 11.36
N GLY A 165 -9.19 -13.32 12.12
CA GLY A 165 -7.85 -12.89 12.51
C GLY A 165 -7.52 -11.43 12.17
N ALA A 166 -8.23 -10.76 11.26
CA ALA A 166 -7.90 -9.38 10.90
C ALA A 166 -8.06 -8.41 12.09
N ASN A 167 -7.02 -7.61 12.36
CA ASN A 167 -7.00 -6.57 13.38
C ASN A 167 -6.85 -5.19 12.73
N VAL A 168 -7.91 -4.39 12.77
CA VAL A 168 -7.91 -3.01 12.25
C VAL A 168 -7.78 -2.06 13.42
N TYR A 169 -6.65 -1.36 13.51
CA TYR A 169 -6.42 -0.37 14.55
C TYR A 169 -6.75 1.04 14.04
N LEU A 170 -7.68 1.70 14.75
CA LEU A 170 -7.97 3.12 14.61
C LEU A 170 -7.61 3.82 15.92
N MET A 171 -6.59 4.66 15.92
CA MET A 171 -6.30 5.62 16.99
C MET A 171 -6.75 7.00 16.53
N THR A 172 -8.06 7.24 16.51
CA THR A 172 -8.60 8.59 16.31
C THR A 172 -8.27 9.45 17.54
N VAL A 173 -7.68 10.62 17.27
CA VAL A 173 -7.39 11.66 18.26
C VAL A 173 -8.71 12.17 18.87
N LEU A 174 -8.95 11.81 20.14
CA LEU A 174 -9.57 12.61 21.22
C LEU A 174 -10.61 13.71 20.89
N TYR A 175 -11.52 13.61 19.91
CA TYR A 175 -12.66 14.56 19.78
C TYR A 175 -13.94 13.93 19.17
N GLY A 176 -14.39 12.77 19.69
CA GLY A 176 -15.83 12.45 19.70
C GLY A 176 -16.43 11.59 18.57
N LEU A 177 -15.64 10.84 17.81
CA LEU A 177 -16.12 9.79 16.89
C LEU A 177 -15.34 8.49 17.21
N GLU A 178 -15.92 7.55 17.93
CA GLU A 178 -15.22 6.30 18.29
C GLU A 178 -15.24 5.31 17.10
N VAL A 179 -14.16 4.52 16.92
CA VAL A 179 -14.14 3.28 16.12
C VAL A 179 -13.22 2.24 16.77
N LYS A 180 -13.68 0.99 16.99
CA LYS A 180 -12.85 -0.13 17.49
C LYS A 180 -13.19 -1.46 16.79
N PHE A 181 -12.18 -2.22 16.32
CA PHE A 181 -12.38 -3.60 15.83
C PHE A 181 -11.22 -4.59 16.12
N GLN A 182 -11.58 -5.84 16.44
CA GLN A 182 -10.73 -7.04 16.56
C GLN A 182 -11.53 -8.23 15.99
N ILE A 183 -10.94 -9.11 15.17
CA ILE A 183 -11.61 -10.35 14.74
C ILE A 183 -10.68 -11.56 14.91
N GLY A 184 -11.19 -12.57 15.63
CA GLY A 184 -10.49 -13.35 16.66
C GLY A 184 -11.41 -13.34 17.91
N SER A 185 -10.93 -13.50 19.14
CA SER A 185 -11.78 -13.44 20.36
C SER A 185 -12.26 -12.02 20.77
N ILE A 186 -12.70 -11.25 19.75
CA ILE A 186 -13.70 -10.18 19.64
C ILE A 186 -13.61 -9.00 20.62
N ILE A 187 -13.53 -7.75 20.11
CA ILE A 187 -14.55 -6.68 20.34
C ILE A 187 -14.61 -5.75 19.10
N LYS A 188 -15.83 -5.50 18.61
CA LYS A 188 -16.23 -4.50 17.60
C LYS A 188 -17.11 -3.44 18.27
N VAL A 189 -17.05 -2.15 17.90
CA VAL A 189 -18.23 -1.24 17.72
C VAL A 189 -17.77 -0.06 16.84
N TRP A 190 -18.63 0.45 15.92
CA TRP A 190 -19.08 1.87 15.87
C TRP A 190 -19.78 2.34 14.60
N GLU A 191 -20.66 3.33 14.82
CA GLU A 191 -21.48 4.07 13.87
C GLU A 191 -20.70 5.18 13.18
N ILE A 192 -20.76 5.15 11.85
CA ILE A 192 -20.38 6.22 10.95
C ILE A 192 -21.70 6.88 10.54
N GLN A 193 -21.82 8.21 10.67
CA GLN A 193 -23.02 8.93 10.22
C GLN A 193 -23.32 8.70 8.73
#